data_AF-A0A512DVM6-F1
#
_entry.id   AF-A0A512DVM6-F1
#
_cell.length_a   1.000
_cell.length_b   1.000
_cell.length_c   1.000
_cell.angle_alpha   90.00
_cell.angle_beta   90.00
_cell.angle_gamma   90.00
#
_symmetry.space_group_name_H-M   'P 1'
#
loop_
_entity.id
_entity.type
_entity.pdbx_description
1 polymer ?
#
loop_
_entity_poly.entity_id
_entity_poly.type
_entity_poly.pdbx_seq_one_letter_code
_entity_poly.pdbx_strand_id
1 'polypeptide(L)'
;MPFISFAQNLEDVVLHRALCDVTQGFYVDVGANSPDEQSVTRAFYERGWRGINIEPAQGFHDELVAARPHDINLAVAAGDSIGTVTFYDIPGSELSTGDPDLARRHQYSGLNAVQRQVPLDTLDNIFETHGVTVVHFLKIDVEGMETAVLRGLSLRTIRPWIILVEATVARTQIPNHQDWDPLLTGRGYRFAHFDGLNRFYVAEEKTELIPRLEIQPNIFDDWFRAHDWVARQQAAALSRQIANDHAWLDTEREVRRAEAEARTHEAEARRQELETRRHEAGVRTRETDIRTEEAEARIEEAELRAREIEARADEAAIRRLEAATRHQELGIRQEEADLREREAELRREELQVHDHEIAQRQAELAAWRADVDARLAEWQRVGHENAALHQHIAEQQAMIASLNGYIEAVRVSVSWRLTSPVRALKRAIVAARSVTIMTLARKARPPAVRAARKAARWAADRPLIKKAALPILLRHPWLERKARALLARPVFAPEAAAPQVQAVGAVEALPAPAVAHGGIPGAGFLDAQPLISRQMSATERNFEATLRRALARTR
;
A
#
# COMPACT_ATOMS: atom_id res chain seq x y z
N MET A 1 19.07 -17.95 -20.39
CA MET A 1 18.32 -17.39 -19.25
C MET A 1 17.54 -18.53 -18.63
N PRO A 2 17.40 -18.58 -17.29
CA PRO A 2 16.64 -19.63 -16.63
C PRO A 2 15.17 -19.61 -17.10
N PHE A 3 14.51 -20.75 -17.04
CA PHE A 3 13.07 -20.84 -17.30
C PHE A 3 12.29 -20.22 -16.14
N ILE A 4 11.35 -19.33 -16.44
CA ILE A 4 10.53 -18.68 -15.40
C ILE A 4 9.16 -19.34 -15.46
N SER A 5 8.80 -20.03 -14.38
CA SER A 5 7.55 -20.75 -14.24
C SER A 5 6.46 -19.84 -13.66
N PHE A 6 5.31 -19.86 -14.31
CA PHE A 6 4.09 -19.16 -13.90
C PHE A 6 2.99 -20.13 -13.46
N ALA A 7 3.16 -21.42 -13.74
CA ALA A 7 2.19 -22.46 -13.44
C ALA A 7 2.09 -22.75 -11.93
N GLN A 8 0.90 -23.20 -11.51
CA GLN A 8 0.60 -23.53 -10.11
C GLN A 8 1.53 -24.63 -9.57
N ASN A 9 1.62 -25.73 -10.32
CA ASN A 9 2.31 -26.95 -9.91
C ASN A 9 3.50 -27.29 -10.84
N LEU A 10 4.10 -26.28 -11.46
CA LEU A 10 5.30 -26.38 -12.32
C LEU A 10 5.10 -27.25 -13.58
N GLU A 11 3.86 -27.34 -14.06
CA GLU A 11 3.47 -28.05 -15.26
C GLU A 11 4.25 -27.52 -16.47
N ASP A 12 4.45 -26.21 -16.53
CA ASP A 12 5.21 -25.52 -17.58
C ASP A 12 6.69 -25.92 -17.61
N VAL A 13 7.31 -26.21 -16.46
CA VAL A 13 8.68 -26.72 -16.37
C VAL A 13 8.78 -28.14 -16.94
N VAL A 14 7.84 -29.02 -16.56
CA VAL A 14 7.78 -30.40 -17.06
C VAL A 14 7.56 -30.41 -18.58
N LEU A 15 6.62 -29.59 -19.07
CA LEU A 15 6.35 -29.42 -20.48
C LEU A 15 7.56 -28.83 -21.22
N HIS A 16 8.25 -27.86 -20.64
CA HIS A 16 9.44 -27.24 -21.26
C HIS A 16 10.57 -28.25 -21.42
N ARG A 17 10.81 -29.10 -20.41
CA ARG A 17 11.79 -30.19 -20.52
C ARG A 17 11.41 -31.19 -21.60
N ALA A 18 10.14 -31.59 -21.66
CA ALA A 18 9.67 -32.55 -22.66
C ALA A 18 9.78 -32.00 -24.08
N LEU A 19 9.41 -30.73 -24.27
CA LEU A 19 9.32 -30.05 -25.56
C LEU A 19 10.52 -29.15 -25.85
N CYS A 20 11.68 -29.39 -25.24
CA CYS A 20 12.86 -28.53 -25.36
C CYS A 20 13.39 -28.42 -26.81
N ASP A 21 13.09 -29.40 -27.66
CA ASP A 21 13.45 -29.44 -29.07
C ASP A 21 12.46 -28.64 -29.97
N VAL A 22 11.40 -28.07 -29.40
CA VAL A 22 10.36 -27.30 -30.11
C VAL A 22 10.55 -25.81 -29.85
N THR A 23 10.89 -25.05 -30.90
CA THR A 23 11.17 -23.61 -30.80
C THR A 23 9.90 -22.75 -30.81
N GLN A 24 8.97 -23.01 -31.73
CA GLN A 24 7.70 -22.29 -31.87
C GLN A 24 6.55 -23.30 -31.97
N GLY A 25 6.10 -23.77 -30.81
CA GLY A 25 5.03 -24.74 -30.73
C GLY A 25 3.64 -24.11 -30.72
N PHE A 26 2.65 -24.99 -30.66
CA PHE A 26 1.23 -24.65 -30.60
C PHE A 26 0.58 -25.30 -29.38
N TYR A 27 -0.06 -24.52 -28.52
CA TYR A 27 -0.79 -25.03 -27.36
C TYR A 27 -2.29 -24.79 -27.47
N VAL A 28 -3.05 -25.55 -26.70
CA VAL A 28 -4.47 -25.29 -26.46
C VAL A 28 -4.70 -25.33 -24.96
N ASP A 29 -5.33 -24.28 -24.43
CA ASP A 29 -5.58 -24.09 -23.02
C ASP A 29 -7.09 -24.01 -22.78
N VAL A 30 -7.67 -25.09 -22.22
CA VAL A 30 -9.10 -25.20 -21.94
C VAL A 30 -9.35 -24.94 -20.47
N GLY A 31 -10.06 -23.85 -20.18
CA GLY A 31 -10.08 -23.22 -18.87
C GLY A 31 -8.79 -22.45 -18.64
N ALA A 32 -8.51 -21.53 -19.57
CA ALA A 32 -7.27 -20.76 -19.61
C ALA A 32 -7.15 -19.77 -18.46
N ASN A 33 -8.28 -19.24 -17.96
CA ASN A 33 -8.34 -18.41 -16.77
C ASN A 33 -7.40 -17.19 -16.85
N SER A 34 -6.76 -16.78 -15.74
CA SER A 34 -5.80 -15.67 -15.75
C SER A 34 -4.66 -15.92 -16.73
N PRO A 35 -4.32 -14.92 -17.60
CA PRO A 35 -3.15 -15.05 -18.46
C PRO A 35 -1.85 -15.13 -17.65
N ASP A 36 -1.82 -14.60 -16.43
CA ASP A 36 -0.58 -14.36 -15.69
C ASP A 36 -0.45 -15.18 -14.42
N GLU A 37 -1.55 -15.37 -13.68
CA GLU A 37 -1.55 -16.16 -12.45
C GLU A 37 -1.78 -17.63 -12.77
N GLN A 38 -0.94 -18.51 -12.21
CA GLN A 38 -1.08 -19.96 -12.35
C GLN A 38 -1.07 -20.47 -13.81
N SER A 39 -0.64 -19.63 -14.75
CA SER A 39 -0.69 -19.92 -16.19
C SER A 39 0.37 -20.93 -16.61
N VAL A 40 -0.07 -22.05 -17.16
CA VAL A 40 0.80 -23.07 -17.79
C VAL A 40 1.38 -22.56 -19.12
N THR A 41 0.69 -21.66 -19.80
CA THR A 41 0.97 -21.26 -21.17
C THR A 41 1.80 -19.98 -21.29
N ARG A 42 1.80 -19.11 -20.27
CA ARG A 42 2.53 -17.82 -20.29
C ARG A 42 4.00 -17.97 -20.66
N ALA A 43 4.72 -18.90 -20.02
CA ALA A 43 6.14 -19.09 -20.27
C ALA A 43 6.43 -19.47 -21.73
N PHE A 44 5.53 -20.22 -22.36
CA PHE A 44 5.62 -20.59 -23.78
C PHE A 44 5.27 -19.41 -24.68
N TYR A 45 4.21 -18.66 -24.36
CA TYR A 45 3.80 -17.46 -25.10
C TYR A 45 4.93 -16.42 -25.19
N GLU A 46 5.57 -16.11 -24.05
CA GLU A 46 6.71 -15.19 -23.96
C GLU A 46 7.93 -15.68 -24.78
N ARG A 47 8.00 -16.98 -25.08
CA ARG A 47 9.03 -17.62 -25.91
C ARG A 47 8.62 -17.79 -27.38
N GLY A 48 7.52 -17.17 -27.80
CA GLY A 48 7.10 -17.13 -29.20
C GLY A 48 6.16 -18.27 -29.63
N TRP A 49 5.69 -19.09 -28.69
CA TRP A 49 4.63 -20.06 -28.97
C TRP A 49 3.29 -19.35 -29.14
N ARG A 50 2.37 -19.97 -29.85
CA ARG A 50 1.01 -19.45 -30.07
C ARG A 50 0.00 -20.53 -29.76
N GLY A 51 -1.23 -20.14 -29.48
CA GLY A 51 -2.24 -21.14 -29.15
C GLY A 51 -3.66 -20.65 -29.21
N ILE A 52 -4.54 -21.50 -28.69
CA ILE A 52 -5.94 -21.17 -28.43
C ILE A 52 -6.16 -21.17 -26.93
N ASN A 53 -6.68 -20.07 -26.40
CA ASN A 53 -7.16 -19.96 -25.01
C ASN A 53 -8.68 -20.01 -25.03
N ILE A 54 -9.27 -20.96 -24.30
CA ILE A 54 -10.72 -21.18 -24.22
C ILE A 54 -11.15 -20.85 -22.78
N GLU A 55 -11.91 -19.77 -22.62
CA GLU A 55 -12.31 -19.25 -21.32
C GLU A 55 -13.70 -18.60 -21.37
N PRO A 56 -14.75 -19.24 -20.80
CA PRO A 56 -16.10 -18.70 -20.83
C PRO A 56 -16.36 -17.52 -19.87
N ALA A 57 -15.54 -17.33 -18.83
CA ALA A 57 -15.68 -16.22 -17.90
C ALA A 57 -15.19 -14.92 -18.54
N GLN A 58 -16.10 -13.96 -18.74
CA GLN A 58 -15.81 -12.73 -19.50
C GLN A 58 -14.62 -11.93 -18.95
N GLY A 59 -14.46 -11.86 -17.62
CA GLY A 59 -13.36 -11.12 -17.01
C GLY A 59 -12.00 -11.66 -17.43
N PHE A 60 -11.80 -12.98 -17.29
CA PHE A 60 -10.55 -13.63 -17.68
C PHE A 60 -10.35 -13.66 -19.20
N HIS A 61 -11.43 -13.83 -19.97
CA HIS A 61 -11.36 -13.68 -21.43
C HIS A 61 -10.82 -12.30 -21.84
N ASP A 62 -11.31 -11.22 -21.24
CA ASP A 62 -10.87 -9.86 -21.58
C ASP A 62 -9.40 -9.65 -21.21
N GLU A 63 -8.96 -10.20 -20.08
CA GLU A 63 -7.55 -10.22 -19.68
C GLU A 63 -6.68 -11.01 -20.68
N LEU A 64 -7.13 -12.18 -21.12
CA LEU A 64 -6.44 -13.00 -22.13
C LEU A 64 -6.32 -12.27 -23.46
N VAL A 65 -7.39 -11.62 -23.94
CA VAL A 65 -7.34 -10.81 -25.17
C VAL A 65 -6.31 -9.69 -25.06
N ALA A 66 -6.23 -9.02 -23.92
CA ALA A 66 -5.27 -7.94 -23.70
C ALA A 66 -3.82 -8.46 -23.59
N ALA A 67 -3.61 -9.57 -22.88
CA ALA A 67 -2.29 -10.10 -22.56
C ALA A 67 -1.72 -11.04 -23.65
N ARG A 68 -2.59 -11.66 -24.45
CA ARG A 68 -2.25 -12.67 -25.48
C ARG A 68 -2.80 -12.27 -26.86
N PRO A 69 -2.46 -11.09 -27.41
CA PRO A 69 -3.00 -10.60 -28.69
C PRO A 69 -2.60 -11.44 -29.92
N HIS A 70 -1.63 -12.34 -29.78
CA HIS A 70 -1.22 -13.23 -30.86
C HIS A 70 -1.82 -14.64 -30.77
N ASP A 71 -2.53 -14.94 -29.69
CA ASP A 71 -3.31 -16.17 -29.56
C ASP A 71 -4.73 -15.96 -30.06
N ILE A 72 -5.42 -17.09 -30.27
CA ILE A 72 -6.86 -17.11 -30.49
C ILE A 72 -7.52 -17.23 -29.12
N ASN A 73 -8.14 -16.15 -28.64
CA ASN A 73 -8.83 -16.13 -27.35
C ASN A 73 -10.35 -16.27 -27.57
N LEU A 74 -10.97 -17.29 -26.97
CA LEU A 74 -12.36 -17.67 -27.22
C LEU A 74 -13.20 -17.62 -25.93
N ALA A 75 -14.23 -16.77 -25.94
CA ALA A 75 -15.27 -16.69 -24.90
C ALA A 75 -16.30 -17.83 -25.03
N VAL A 76 -15.86 -19.08 -24.91
CA VAL A 76 -16.66 -20.30 -25.12
C VAL A 76 -16.33 -21.35 -24.07
N ALA A 77 -17.32 -22.16 -23.68
CA ALA A 77 -17.08 -23.37 -22.90
C ALA A 77 -16.80 -24.54 -23.87
N ALA A 78 -15.81 -25.37 -23.55
CA ALA A 78 -15.60 -26.63 -24.28
C ALA A 78 -16.47 -27.76 -23.67
N GLY A 79 -17.06 -28.60 -24.51
CA GLY A 79 -17.88 -29.73 -24.08
C GLY A 79 -18.09 -30.78 -25.16
N ASP A 80 -19.15 -31.59 -25.03
CA ASP A 80 -19.44 -32.74 -25.90
C ASP A 80 -20.42 -32.45 -27.04
N SER A 81 -20.86 -31.19 -27.17
CA SER A 81 -21.81 -30.74 -28.18
C SER A 81 -21.66 -29.24 -28.47
N ILE A 82 -22.23 -28.80 -29.59
CA ILE A 82 -22.31 -27.38 -29.96
C ILE A 82 -23.65 -26.81 -29.47
N GLY A 83 -23.64 -25.65 -28.82
CA GLY A 83 -24.85 -24.98 -28.36
C GLY A 83 -24.59 -23.93 -27.30
N THR A 84 -25.36 -24.00 -26.21
CA THR A 84 -25.24 -23.10 -25.05
C THR A 84 -25.28 -23.91 -23.76
N VAL A 85 -24.49 -23.53 -22.77
CA VAL A 85 -24.48 -24.14 -21.44
C VAL A 85 -24.75 -23.11 -20.36
N THR A 86 -25.39 -23.56 -19.27
CA THR A 86 -25.50 -22.74 -18.06
C THR A 86 -24.16 -22.78 -17.33
N PHE A 87 -23.48 -21.65 -17.30
CA PHE A 87 -22.22 -21.45 -16.61
C PHE A 87 -22.44 -20.73 -15.28
N TYR A 88 -21.79 -21.22 -14.23
CA TYR A 88 -21.85 -20.67 -12.88
C TYR A 88 -20.57 -19.86 -12.64
N ASP A 89 -20.61 -18.61 -13.08
CA ASP A 89 -19.50 -17.65 -13.00
C ASP A 89 -19.33 -17.15 -11.55
N ILE A 90 -18.14 -17.32 -10.99
CA ILE A 90 -17.73 -16.73 -9.73
C ILE A 90 -16.70 -15.65 -10.08
N PRO A 91 -17.10 -14.36 -10.11
CA PRO A 91 -16.23 -13.29 -10.61
C PRO A 91 -14.89 -13.25 -9.87
N GLY A 92 -13.79 -13.28 -10.63
CA GLY A 92 -12.42 -13.24 -10.10
C GLY A 92 -11.97 -14.51 -9.39
N SER A 93 -12.64 -15.64 -9.60
CA SER A 93 -12.32 -16.92 -8.99
C SER A 93 -12.12 -17.99 -10.07
N GLU A 94 -11.12 -18.83 -9.84
CA GLU A 94 -10.79 -19.97 -10.70
C GLU A 94 -11.84 -21.09 -10.63
N LEU A 95 -12.66 -21.09 -9.58
CA LEU A 95 -13.69 -22.11 -9.29
C LEU A 95 -15.01 -21.96 -10.09
N SER A 96 -14.99 -21.23 -11.21
CA SER A 96 -16.18 -21.09 -12.06
C SER A 96 -16.42 -22.39 -12.83
N THR A 97 -17.66 -22.84 -12.95
CA THR A 97 -17.94 -24.20 -13.45
C THR A 97 -19.21 -24.25 -14.28
N GLY A 98 -19.30 -25.19 -15.24
CA GLY A 98 -20.56 -25.57 -15.88
C GLY A 98 -21.27 -26.75 -15.21
N ASP A 99 -20.69 -27.35 -14.16
CA ASP A 99 -21.34 -28.41 -13.39
C ASP A 99 -22.29 -27.84 -12.31
N PRO A 100 -23.62 -28.08 -12.43
CA PRO A 100 -24.59 -27.60 -11.45
C PRO A 100 -24.39 -28.21 -10.05
N ASP A 101 -23.85 -29.43 -9.93
CA ASP A 101 -23.61 -30.07 -8.64
C ASP A 101 -22.45 -29.41 -7.91
N LEU A 102 -21.36 -29.12 -8.63
CA LEU A 102 -20.21 -28.41 -8.10
C LEU A 102 -20.57 -26.96 -7.74
N ALA A 103 -21.30 -26.25 -8.61
CA ALA A 103 -21.79 -24.91 -8.33
C ALA A 103 -22.63 -24.84 -7.03
N ARG A 104 -23.49 -25.84 -6.78
CA ARG A 104 -24.23 -25.94 -5.52
C ARG A 104 -23.31 -26.12 -4.32
N ARG A 105 -22.25 -26.91 -4.42
CA ARG A 105 -21.25 -27.06 -3.34
C ARG A 105 -20.55 -25.74 -3.04
N HIS A 106 -20.14 -24.99 -4.07
CA HIS A 106 -19.53 -23.68 -3.89
C HIS A 106 -20.47 -22.68 -3.20
N GLN A 107 -21.76 -22.68 -3.57
CA GLN A 107 -22.78 -21.88 -2.89
C GLN A 107 -22.92 -22.25 -1.40
N TYR A 108 -22.90 -23.54 -1.06
CA TYR A 108 -22.91 -23.98 0.34
C TYR A 108 -21.67 -23.55 1.12
N SER A 109 -20.53 -23.41 0.44
CA SER A 109 -19.29 -22.88 1.00
C SER A 109 -19.24 -21.35 1.09
N GLY A 110 -20.31 -20.64 0.70
CA GLY A 110 -20.42 -19.18 0.81
C GLY A 110 -19.93 -18.40 -0.41
N LEU A 111 -19.64 -19.08 -1.53
CA LEU A 111 -19.26 -18.42 -2.79
C LEU A 111 -20.50 -18.02 -3.58
N ASN A 112 -20.54 -16.79 -4.06
CA ASN A 112 -21.65 -16.25 -4.83
C ASN A 112 -21.43 -16.50 -6.33
N ALA A 113 -22.02 -17.57 -6.85
CA ALA A 113 -22.04 -17.85 -8.28
C ALA A 113 -23.20 -17.12 -8.98
N VAL A 114 -22.89 -16.48 -10.11
CA VAL A 114 -23.84 -15.87 -11.04
C VAL A 114 -24.07 -16.84 -12.19
N GLN A 115 -25.33 -17.19 -12.46
CA GLN A 115 -25.65 -18.01 -13.62
C GLN A 115 -25.63 -17.17 -14.90
N ARG A 116 -24.94 -17.66 -15.92
CA ARG A 116 -24.90 -17.08 -17.27
C ARG A 116 -25.13 -18.18 -18.30
N GLN A 117 -25.66 -17.80 -19.45
CA GLN A 117 -25.66 -18.67 -20.63
C GLN A 117 -24.44 -18.30 -21.46
N VAL A 118 -23.57 -19.27 -21.72
CA VAL A 118 -22.37 -19.08 -22.54
C VAL A 118 -22.41 -20.04 -23.73
N PRO A 119 -21.79 -19.67 -24.87
CA PRO A 119 -21.61 -20.60 -25.98
C PRO A 119 -20.89 -21.87 -25.52
N LEU A 120 -21.30 -23.02 -26.07
CA LEU A 120 -20.68 -24.32 -25.87
C LEU A 120 -20.24 -24.85 -27.22
N ASP A 121 -19.01 -25.37 -27.29
CA ASP A 121 -18.47 -25.96 -28.52
C ASP A 121 -17.61 -27.19 -28.23
N THR A 122 -17.41 -28.02 -29.24
CA THR A 122 -16.53 -29.19 -29.20
C THR A 122 -15.11 -28.81 -29.61
N LEU A 123 -14.09 -29.44 -29.02
CA LEU A 123 -12.70 -29.18 -29.43
C LEU A 123 -12.46 -29.56 -30.89
N ASP A 124 -13.10 -30.61 -31.41
CA ASP A 124 -13.00 -30.97 -32.84
C ASP A 124 -13.47 -29.80 -33.75
N ASN A 125 -14.62 -29.19 -33.45
CA ASN A 125 -15.14 -28.07 -34.23
C ASN A 125 -14.29 -26.80 -34.06
N ILE A 126 -13.78 -26.52 -32.85
CA ILE A 126 -12.85 -25.40 -32.62
C ILE A 126 -11.58 -25.60 -33.46
N PHE A 127 -11.01 -26.80 -33.46
CA PHE A 127 -9.81 -27.11 -34.23
C PHE A 127 -10.04 -26.96 -35.73
N GLU A 128 -11.17 -27.45 -36.24
CA GLU A 128 -11.55 -27.28 -37.64
C GLU A 128 -11.75 -25.81 -38.01
N THR A 129 -12.52 -25.06 -37.21
CA THR A 129 -12.85 -23.65 -37.45
C THR A 129 -11.61 -22.76 -37.50
N HIS A 130 -10.62 -23.06 -36.66
CA HIS A 130 -9.39 -22.26 -36.57
C HIS A 130 -8.22 -22.85 -37.36
N GLY A 131 -8.45 -23.89 -38.17
CA GLY A 131 -7.41 -24.49 -39.03
C GLY A 131 -6.24 -25.09 -38.24
N VAL A 132 -6.50 -25.61 -37.04
CA VAL A 132 -5.49 -26.25 -36.19
C VAL A 132 -5.03 -27.53 -36.87
N THR A 133 -3.71 -27.66 -37.05
CA THR A 133 -3.10 -28.84 -37.68
C THR A 133 -2.16 -29.60 -36.75
N VAL A 134 -1.64 -28.93 -35.72
CA VAL A 134 -0.74 -29.51 -34.73
C VAL A 134 -1.04 -28.89 -33.36
N VAL A 135 -1.01 -29.73 -32.33
CA VAL A 135 -1.07 -29.30 -30.94
C VAL A 135 0.07 -30.02 -30.21
N HIS A 136 0.98 -29.27 -29.63
CA HIS A 136 2.13 -29.81 -28.90
C HIS A 136 1.73 -30.17 -27.47
N PHE A 137 0.91 -29.33 -26.83
CA PHE A 137 0.21 -29.73 -25.61
C PHE A 137 -1.19 -29.14 -25.52
N LEU A 138 -2.08 -29.90 -24.89
CA LEU A 138 -3.45 -29.51 -24.57
C LEU A 138 -3.63 -29.58 -23.05
N LYS A 139 -3.98 -28.45 -22.42
CA LYS A 139 -4.38 -28.36 -21.01
C LYS A 139 -5.90 -28.39 -20.90
N ILE A 140 -6.43 -29.20 -19.97
CA ILE A 140 -7.85 -29.24 -19.65
C ILE A 140 -8.02 -29.13 -18.14
N ASP A 141 -8.68 -28.06 -17.71
CA ASP A 141 -8.94 -27.73 -16.31
C ASP A 141 -10.19 -26.84 -16.29
N VAL A 142 -11.34 -27.47 -16.15
CA VAL A 142 -12.66 -26.85 -16.40
C VAL A 142 -13.61 -27.10 -15.24
N GLU A 143 -13.05 -27.35 -14.06
CA GLU A 143 -13.76 -27.48 -12.79
C GLU A 143 -14.95 -28.44 -12.89
N GLY A 144 -14.70 -29.69 -13.29
CA GLY A 144 -15.68 -30.79 -13.31
C GLY A 144 -16.30 -31.10 -14.68
N MET A 145 -15.91 -30.37 -15.73
CA MET A 145 -16.35 -30.63 -17.11
C MET A 145 -15.37 -31.45 -17.96
N GLU A 146 -14.28 -31.99 -17.37
CA GLU A 146 -13.18 -32.63 -18.10
C GLU A 146 -13.67 -33.79 -18.97
N THR A 147 -14.61 -34.59 -18.43
CA THR A 147 -15.23 -35.70 -19.16
C THR A 147 -16.01 -35.23 -20.39
N ALA A 148 -16.73 -34.11 -20.29
CA ALA A 148 -17.49 -33.55 -21.41
C ALA A 148 -16.56 -33.00 -22.49
N VAL A 149 -15.53 -32.25 -22.11
CA VAL A 149 -14.48 -31.75 -23.02
C VAL A 149 -13.86 -32.91 -23.80
N LEU A 150 -13.45 -33.98 -23.11
CA LEU A 150 -12.80 -35.14 -23.74
C LEU A 150 -13.76 -35.96 -24.62
N ARG A 151 -15.07 -35.91 -24.39
CA ARG A 151 -16.06 -36.51 -25.30
C ARG A 151 -16.20 -35.72 -26.60
N GLY A 152 -16.05 -34.39 -26.56
CA GLY A 152 -16.03 -33.50 -27.73
C GLY A 152 -14.71 -33.44 -28.48
N LEU A 153 -13.74 -34.29 -28.14
CA LEU A 153 -12.46 -34.40 -28.82
C LEU A 153 -12.25 -35.82 -29.34
N SER A 154 -12.39 -36.03 -30.65
CA SER A 154 -12.32 -37.37 -31.25
C SER A 154 -10.94 -38.03 -31.18
N LEU A 155 -9.86 -37.22 -31.15
CA LEU A 155 -8.46 -37.66 -31.24
C LEU A 155 -8.16 -38.48 -32.51
N ARG A 156 -8.95 -38.30 -33.58
CA ARG A 156 -8.77 -38.98 -34.86
C ARG A 156 -7.90 -38.19 -35.83
N THR A 157 -8.20 -36.90 -35.98
CA THR A 157 -7.52 -36.01 -36.95
C THR A 157 -6.44 -35.18 -36.27
N ILE A 158 -6.80 -34.50 -35.18
CA ILE A 158 -5.86 -33.72 -34.37
C ILE A 158 -5.54 -34.50 -33.11
N ARG A 159 -4.24 -34.78 -32.93
CA ARG A 159 -3.73 -35.57 -31.82
C ARG A 159 -2.66 -34.75 -31.10
N PRO A 160 -3.05 -34.02 -30.02
CA PRO A 160 -2.10 -33.32 -29.19
C PRO A 160 -0.97 -34.24 -28.73
N TRP A 161 0.29 -33.82 -28.82
CA TRP A 161 1.41 -34.71 -28.43
C TRP A 161 1.33 -35.05 -26.94
N ILE A 162 1.02 -34.05 -26.12
CA ILE A 162 0.83 -34.16 -24.69
C ILE A 162 -0.57 -33.63 -24.34
N ILE A 163 -1.29 -34.35 -23.49
CA ILE A 163 -2.54 -33.87 -22.88
C ILE A 163 -2.33 -33.88 -21.37
N LEU A 164 -2.50 -32.73 -20.72
CA LEU A 164 -2.57 -32.65 -19.26
C LEU A 164 -4.01 -32.32 -18.85
N VAL A 165 -4.52 -33.05 -17.86
CA VAL A 165 -5.89 -32.91 -17.37
C VAL A 165 -5.86 -32.83 -15.85
N GLU A 166 -6.54 -31.84 -15.27
CA GLU A 166 -6.73 -31.77 -13.83
C GLU A 166 -7.47 -33.04 -13.36
N ALA A 167 -6.93 -33.71 -12.36
CA ALA A 167 -7.34 -35.05 -11.97
C ALA A 167 -7.78 -35.16 -10.52
N THR A 168 -8.15 -34.03 -9.90
CA THR A 168 -8.65 -33.98 -8.53
C THR A 168 -10.00 -33.29 -8.45
N VAL A 169 -10.82 -33.65 -7.44
CA VAL A 169 -12.01 -32.87 -7.12
C VAL A 169 -11.57 -31.51 -6.60
N ALA A 170 -12.14 -30.43 -7.15
CA ALA A 170 -11.87 -29.04 -6.80
C ALA A 170 -11.50 -28.83 -5.33
N ARG A 171 -10.28 -28.30 -5.11
CA ARG A 171 -9.71 -27.98 -3.78
C ARG A 171 -9.51 -29.18 -2.83
N THR A 172 -9.34 -30.39 -3.37
CA THR A 172 -9.05 -31.58 -2.59
C THR A 172 -7.92 -32.39 -3.23
N GLN A 173 -7.42 -33.41 -2.53
CA GLN A 173 -6.48 -34.39 -3.08
C GLN A 173 -7.20 -35.66 -3.57
N ILE A 174 -8.53 -35.63 -3.68
CA ILE A 174 -9.33 -36.80 -4.06
C ILE A 174 -9.29 -36.92 -5.58
N PRO A 175 -8.76 -38.01 -6.14
CA PRO A 175 -8.70 -38.17 -7.59
C PRO A 175 -10.09 -38.37 -8.21
N ASN A 176 -10.33 -37.77 -9.39
CA ASN A 176 -11.60 -37.87 -10.14
C ASN A 176 -11.44 -38.37 -11.59
N HIS A 177 -10.27 -38.93 -11.94
CA HIS A 177 -9.94 -39.28 -13.33
C HIS A 177 -10.61 -40.55 -13.86
N GLN A 178 -11.26 -41.35 -13.01
CA GLN A 178 -11.76 -42.68 -13.39
C GLN A 178 -12.78 -42.62 -14.54
N ASP A 179 -13.54 -41.53 -14.64
CA ASP A 179 -14.59 -41.36 -15.64
C ASP A 179 -14.06 -40.93 -17.01
N TRP A 180 -12.91 -40.27 -17.06
CA TRP A 180 -12.37 -39.71 -18.30
C TRP A 180 -11.03 -40.32 -18.76
N ASP A 181 -10.27 -40.99 -17.88
CA ASP A 181 -9.01 -41.68 -18.24
C ASP A 181 -9.22 -42.70 -19.39
N PRO A 182 -10.29 -43.54 -19.40
CA PRO A 182 -10.56 -44.45 -20.51
C PRO A 182 -10.79 -43.76 -21.87
N LEU A 183 -11.23 -42.49 -21.88
CA LEU A 183 -11.43 -41.73 -23.11
C LEU A 183 -10.09 -41.36 -23.77
N LEU A 184 -9.02 -41.24 -22.99
CA LEU A 184 -7.67 -41.02 -23.51
C LEU A 184 -6.98 -42.36 -23.82
N THR A 185 -6.94 -43.26 -22.85
CA THR A 185 -6.23 -44.54 -22.99
C THR A 185 -6.84 -45.43 -24.08
N GLY A 186 -8.17 -45.43 -24.22
CA GLY A 186 -8.88 -46.11 -25.31
C GLY A 186 -8.69 -45.48 -26.69
N ARG A 187 -8.09 -44.28 -26.78
CA ARG A 187 -7.84 -43.53 -28.03
C ARG A 187 -6.35 -43.39 -28.36
N GLY A 188 -5.53 -44.30 -27.84
CA GLY A 188 -4.10 -44.36 -28.17
C GLY A 188 -3.29 -43.26 -27.48
N TYR A 189 -3.58 -43.00 -26.21
CA TYR A 189 -2.75 -42.16 -25.34
C TYR A 189 -2.23 -43.00 -24.17
N ARG A 190 -0.99 -42.72 -23.75
CA ARG A 190 -0.33 -43.40 -22.63
C ARG A 190 -0.16 -42.46 -21.47
N PHE A 191 -0.56 -42.89 -20.29
CA PHE A 191 -0.27 -42.17 -19.05
C PHE A 191 1.24 -42.07 -18.84
N ALA A 192 1.73 -40.87 -18.53
CA ALA A 192 3.16 -40.59 -18.36
C ALA A 192 3.50 -40.10 -16.94
N HIS A 193 2.69 -39.22 -16.36
CA HIS A 193 3.01 -38.60 -15.08
C HIS A 193 1.76 -38.14 -14.32
N PHE A 194 1.84 -38.12 -12.98
CA PHE A 194 0.87 -37.45 -12.12
C PHE A 194 1.65 -36.60 -11.13
N ASP A 195 1.44 -35.28 -11.18
CA ASP A 195 2.19 -34.30 -10.39
C ASP A 195 1.57 -34.00 -9.01
N GLY A 196 0.49 -34.72 -8.66
CA GLY A 196 -0.33 -34.48 -7.47
C GLY A 196 -1.63 -33.72 -7.75
N LEU A 197 -1.76 -33.10 -8.91
CA LEU A 197 -2.92 -32.33 -9.37
C LEU A 197 -3.36 -32.76 -10.78
N ASN A 198 -2.45 -32.70 -11.74
CA ASN A 198 -2.65 -33.00 -13.14
C ASN A 198 -2.09 -34.37 -13.53
N ARG A 199 -2.80 -35.06 -14.42
CA ARG A 199 -2.29 -36.26 -15.11
C ARG A 199 -1.87 -35.92 -16.52
N PHE A 200 -0.68 -36.35 -16.90
CA PHE A 200 -0.07 -36.16 -18.21
C PHE A 200 -0.22 -37.44 -19.02
N TYR A 201 -0.65 -37.28 -20.27
CA TYR A 201 -0.78 -38.34 -21.26
C TYR A 201 -0.05 -37.97 -22.53
N VAL A 202 0.52 -38.97 -23.18
CA VAL A 202 1.31 -38.79 -24.41
C VAL A 202 0.68 -39.63 -25.51
N ALA A 203 0.55 -39.06 -26.71
CA ALA A 203 0.06 -39.78 -27.87
C ALA A 203 1.00 -40.96 -28.19
N GLU A 204 0.47 -42.12 -28.64
CA GLU A 204 1.31 -43.30 -28.92
C GLU A 204 2.42 -43.06 -29.95
N GLU A 205 2.18 -42.16 -30.90
CA GLU A 205 3.15 -41.71 -31.90
C GLU A 205 4.24 -40.78 -31.35
N LYS A 206 4.16 -40.38 -30.07
CA LYS A 206 5.06 -39.44 -29.38
C LYS A 206 5.66 -40.01 -28.09
N THR A 207 5.70 -41.33 -27.95
CA THR A 207 6.17 -42.02 -26.73
C THR A 207 7.62 -41.70 -26.36
N GLU A 208 8.44 -41.19 -27.29
CA GLU A 208 9.77 -40.66 -27.02
C GLU A 208 9.80 -39.53 -25.99
N LEU A 209 8.67 -38.85 -25.75
CA LEU A 209 8.54 -37.77 -24.75
C LEU A 209 8.35 -38.29 -23.32
N ILE A 210 7.91 -39.54 -23.13
CA ILE A 210 7.56 -40.10 -21.81
C ILE A 210 8.72 -40.02 -20.80
N PRO A 211 9.96 -40.42 -21.13
CA PRO A 211 11.08 -40.37 -20.18
C PRO A 211 11.38 -38.95 -19.65
N ARG A 212 11.03 -37.92 -20.43
CA ARG A 212 11.19 -36.51 -20.02
C ARG A 212 10.01 -36.00 -19.19
N LEU A 213 8.85 -36.66 -19.26
CA LEU A 213 7.64 -36.27 -18.53
C LEU A 213 7.49 -37.01 -17.19
N GLU A 214 7.98 -38.25 -17.08
CA GLU A 214 7.72 -39.09 -15.90
C GLU A 214 8.38 -38.59 -14.60
N ILE A 215 9.38 -37.71 -14.71
CA ILE A 215 10.15 -37.16 -13.60
C ILE A 215 9.56 -35.81 -13.19
N GLN A 216 9.39 -35.54 -11.90
CA GLN A 216 9.00 -34.21 -11.44
C GLN A 216 10.09 -33.14 -11.74
N PRO A 217 9.74 -31.84 -11.77
CA PRO A 217 10.72 -30.77 -11.84
C PRO A 217 11.79 -30.91 -10.75
N ASN A 218 13.03 -30.69 -11.13
CA ASN A 218 14.19 -30.90 -10.27
C ASN A 218 15.33 -29.92 -10.61
N ILE A 219 16.47 -30.10 -9.95
CA ILE A 219 17.62 -29.17 -10.04
C ILE A 219 18.24 -29.08 -11.44
N PHE A 220 17.96 -30.04 -12.33
CA PHE A 220 18.51 -30.06 -13.69
C PHE A 220 17.69 -29.24 -14.70
N ASP A 221 16.56 -28.67 -14.29
CA ASP A 221 15.63 -27.95 -15.17
C ASP A 221 15.92 -26.43 -15.29
N ASP A 222 16.92 -25.89 -14.58
CA ASP A 222 17.34 -24.47 -14.57
C ASP A 222 16.15 -23.47 -14.59
N TRP A 223 15.32 -23.50 -13.55
CA TRP A 223 14.09 -22.72 -13.48
C TRP A 223 13.90 -21.95 -12.17
N PHE A 224 13.04 -20.94 -12.20
CA PHE A 224 12.58 -20.18 -11.03
C PHE A 224 11.07 -19.98 -11.06
N ARG A 225 10.41 -19.99 -9.90
CA ARG A 225 9.05 -19.45 -9.80
C ARG A 225 9.08 -17.95 -10.08
N ALA A 226 8.08 -17.44 -10.79
CA ALA A 226 8.01 -16.03 -11.18
C ALA A 226 8.17 -15.07 -9.98
N HIS A 227 7.49 -15.35 -8.85
CA HIS A 227 7.60 -14.52 -7.66
C HIS A 227 9.01 -14.56 -7.02
N ASP A 228 9.65 -15.73 -6.98
CA ASP A 228 11.02 -15.88 -6.47
C ASP A 228 12.01 -15.12 -7.36
N TRP A 229 11.81 -15.18 -8.68
CA TRP A 229 12.63 -14.46 -9.64
C TRP A 229 12.50 -12.94 -9.46
N VAL A 230 11.28 -12.43 -9.34
CA VAL A 230 11.02 -10.99 -9.10
C VAL A 230 11.65 -10.57 -7.76
N ALA A 231 11.47 -11.33 -6.70
CA ALA A 231 12.05 -11.04 -5.39
C ALA A 231 13.59 -10.99 -5.46
N ARG A 232 14.23 -11.90 -6.21
CA ARG A 232 15.69 -11.89 -6.43
C ARG A 232 16.15 -10.67 -7.20
N GLN A 233 15.42 -10.27 -8.26
CA GLN A 233 15.75 -9.06 -9.03
C GLN A 233 15.63 -7.80 -8.17
N GLN A 234 14.57 -7.71 -7.36
CA GLN A 234 14.39 -6.61 -6.41
C GLN A 234 15.48 -6.58 -5.33
N ALA A 235 15.81 -7.74 -4.76
CA ALA A 235 16.90 -7.85 -3.79
C ALA A 235 18.24 -7.41 -4.39
N ALA A 236 18.56 -7.85 -5.61
CA ALA A 236 19.78 -7.42 -6.31
C ALA A 236 19.78 -5.92 -6.61
N ALA A 237 18.64 -5.34 -6.99
CA ALA A 237 18.52 -3.90 -7.19
C ALA A 237 18.75 -3.12 -5.88
N LEU A 238 18.14 -3.56 -4.78
CA LEU A 238 18.30 -2.95 -3.47
C LEU A 238 19.74 -3.08 -2.95
N SER A 239 20.38 -4.23 -3.13
CA SER A 239 21.79 -4.41 -2.76
C SER A 239 22.72 -3.46 -3.53
N ARG A 240 22.45 -3.22 -4.82
CA ARG A 240 23.19 -2.22 -5.60
C ARG A 240 22.95 -0.80 -5.08
N GLN A 241 21.72 -0.47 -4.73
CA GLN A 241 21.39 0.84 -4.15
C GLN A 241 22.12 1.05 -2.82
N ILE A 242 22.09 0.07 -1.92
CA ILE A 242 22.80 0.11 -0.64
C ILE A 242 24.31 0.30 -0.86
N ALA A 243 24.91 -0.41 -1.82
CA ALA A 243 26.32 -0.24 -2.15
C ALA A 243 26.66 1.18 -2.64
N ASN A 244 25.79 1.77 -3.47
CA ASN A 244 25.96 3.14 -3.96
C ASN A 244 25.82 4.16 -2.82
N ASP A 245 24.83 3.99 -1.95
CA ASP A 245 24.61 4.88 -0.81
C ASP A 245 25.79 4.84 0.17
N HIS A 246 26.37 3.65 0.39
CA HIS A 246 27.60 3.51 1.19
C HIS A 246 28.78 4.24 0.54
N ALA A 247 29.00 4.06 -0.77
CA ALA A 247 30.07 4.75 -1.48
C ALA A 247 29.90 6.29 -1.44
N TRP A 248 28.66 6.77 -1.54
CA TRP A 248 28.35 8.18 -1.41
C TRP A 248 28.64 8.70 0.00
N LEU A 249 28.21 7.99 1.04
CA LEU A 249 28.46 8.35 2.44
C LEU A 249 29.95 8.38 2.77
N ASP A 250 30.73 7.44 2.24
CA ASP A 250 32.18 7.41 2.45
C ASP A 250 32.86 8.59 1.76
N THR A 251 32.43 8.92 0.53
CA THR A 251 32.90 10.14 -0.17
C THR A 251 32.55 11.41 0.62
N GLU A 252 31.33 11.52 1.14
CA GLU A 252 30.90 12.66 1.95
C GLU A 252 31.76 12.79 3.24
N ARG A 253 32.09 11.66 3.88
CA ARG A 253 32.97 11.62 5.05
C ARG A 253 34.39 12.06 4.71
N GLU A 254 34.92 11.66 3.57
CA GLU A 254 36.25 12.08 3.11
C GLU A 254 36.29 13.59 2.82
N VAL A 255 35.28 14.12 2.14
CA VAL A 255 35.16 15.57 1.89
C VAL A 255 35.08 16.34 3.21
N ARG A 256 34.24 15.91 4.16
CA ARG A 256 34.16 16.57 5.48
C ARG A 256 35.46 16.51 6.27
N ARG A 257 36.23 15.42 6.15
CA ARG A 257 37.56 15.31 6.77
C ARG A 257 38.53 16.30 6.14
N ALA A 258 38.60 16.36 4.80
CA ALA A 258 39.44 17.31 4.08
C ALA A 258 39.08 18.76 4.42
N GLU A 259 37.79 19.11 4.52
CA GLU A 259 37.33 20.43 4.95
C GLU A 259 37.70 20.76 6.41
N ALA A 260 37.68 19.77 7.30
CA ALA A 260 38.11 19.96 8.68
C ALA A 260 39.63 20.18 8.76
N GLU A 261 40.42 19.39 8.03
CA GLU A 261 41.87 19.54 7.93
C GLU A 261 42.27 20.90 7.35
N ALA A 262 41.60 21.34 6.29
CA ALA A 262 41.81 22.67 5.71
C ALA A 262 41.54 23.79 6.72
N ARG A 263 40.44 23.70 7.49
CA ARG A 263 40.12 24.67 8.55
C ARG A 263 41.17 24.67 9.67
N THR A 264 41.71 23.52 10.03
CA THR A 264 42.79 23.45 11.03
C THR A 264 44.07 24.12 10.52
N HIS A 265 44.45 23.88 9.27
CA HIS A 265 45.61 24.53 8.66
C HIS A 265 45.44 26.05 8.55
N GLU A 266 44.26 26.53 8.19
CA GLU A 266 43.96 27.97 8.15
C GLU A 266 44.07 28.61 9.55
N ALA A 267 43.53 27.95 10.58
CA ALA A 267 43.62 28.42 11.96
C ALA A 267 45.07 28.46 12.46
N GLU A 268 45.89 27.46 12.13
CA GLU A 268 47.32 27.42 12.45
C GLU A 268 48.10 28.54 11.77
N ALA A 269 47.87 28.77 10.48
CA ALA A 269 48.50 29.86 9.73
C ALA A 269 48.14 31.23 10.34
N ARG A 270 46.87 31.45 10.68
CA ARG A 270 46.41 32.68 11.33
C ARG A 270 47.02 32.87 12.71
N ARG A 271 47.22 31.78 13.47
CA ARG A 271 47.90 31.83 14.75
C ARG A 271 49.37 32.25 14.60
N GLN A 272 50.09 31.69 13.63
CA GLN A 272 51.48 32.07 13.33
C GLN A 272 51.60 33.53 12.92
N GLU A 273 50.65 34.04 12.11
CA GLU A 273 50.61 35.46 11.75
C GLU A 273 50.43 36.35 12.98
N LEU A 274 49.50 36.00 13.88
CA LEU A 274 49.29 36.74 15.12
C LEU A 274 50.50 36.72 16.06
N GLU A 275 51.19 35.58 16.16
CA GLU A 275 52.44 35.46 16.94
C GLU A 275 53.53 36.37 16.35
N THR A 276 53.65 36.41 15.02
CA THR A 276 54.60 37.29 14.31
C THR A 276 54.29 38.77 14.56
N ARG A 277 53.03 39.19 14.39
CA ARG A 277 52.59 40.57 14.68
C ARG A 277 52.82 40.96 16.14
N ARG A 278 52.60 40.04 17.08
CA ARG A 278 52.87 40.26 18.50
C ARG A 278 54.37 40.47 18.74
N HIS A 279 55.22 39.70 18.08
CA HIS A 279 56.67 39.87 18.16
C HIS A 279 57.10 41.24 17.61
N GLU A 280 56.62 41.64 16.44
CA GLU A 280 56.88 42.95 15.84
C GLU A 280 56.39 44.12 16.71
N ALA A 281 55.21 43.98 17.33
CA ALA A 281 54.72 44.96 18.30
C ALA A 281 55.65 45.06 19.51
N GLY A 282 56.11 43.93 20.05
CA GLY A 282 57.07 43.89 21.14
C GLY A 282 58.43 44.52 20.80
N VAL A 283 58.91 44.36 19.56
CA VAL A 283 60.12 45.04 19.07
C VAL A 283 59.90 46.55 19.01
N ARG A 284 58.77 47.01 18.45
CA ARG A 284 58.44 48.44 18.38
C ARG A 284 58.34 49.08 19.76
N THR A 285 57.75 48.41 20.74
CA THR A 285 57.69 48.91 22.12
C THR A 285 59.10 49.09 22.69
N ARG A 286 60.00 48.11 22.49
CA ARG A 286 61.40 48.26 22.93
C ARG A 286 62.12 49.41 22.23
N GLU A 287 61.87 49.60 20.93
CA GLU A 287 62.43 50.76 20.20
C GLU A 287 61.90 52.09 20.76
N THR A 288 60.61 52.16 21.11
CA THR A 288 60.06 53.37 21.76
C THR A 288 60.66 53.58 23.14
N ASP A 289 60.83 52.53 23.94
CA ASP A 289 61.42 52.60 25.28
C ASP A 289 62.88 53.11 25.21
N ILE A 290 63.67 52.58 24.27
CA ILE A 290 65.05 53.05 24.04
C ILE A 290 65.04 54.53 23.62
N ARG A 291 64.13 54.95 22.73
CA ARG A 291 64.03 56.36 22.31
C ARG A 291 63.62 57.27 23.45
N THR A 292 62.75 56.82 24.35
CA THR A 292 62.38 57.58 25.55
C THR A 292 63.56 57.69 26.51
N GLU A 293 64.30 56.61 26.74
CA GLU A 293 65.53 56.64 27.56
C GLU A 293 66.60 57.56 26.96
N GLU A 294 66.80 57.54 25.63
CA GLU A 294 67.70 58.47 24.94
C GLU A 294 67.22 59.92 25.04
N ALA A 295 65.91 60.18 24.97
CA ALA A 295 65.34 61.51 25.12
C ALA A 295 65.48 62.02 26.56
N GLU A 296 65.26 61.16 27.55
CA GLU A 296 65.47 61.45 28.97
C GLU A 296 66.94 61.79 29.24
N ALA A 297 67.89 61.01 28.72
CA ALA A 297 69.31 61.31 28.84
C ALA A 297 69.70 62.66 28.19
N ARG A 298 69.09 63.00 27.05
CA ARG A 298 69.28 64.33 26.41
C ARG A 298 68.66 65.46 27.22
N ILE A 299 67.53 65.22 27.88
CA ILE A 299 66.91 66.18 28.79
C ILE A 299 67.81 66.38 30.00
N GLU A 300 68.33 65.33 30.63
CA GLU A 300 69.28 65.44 31.75
C GLU A 300 70.55 66.21 31.35
N GLU A 301 71.08 65.96 30.15
CA GLU A 301 72.20 66.73 29.60
C GLU A 301 71.84 68.20 29.35
N ALA A 302 70.65 68.46 28.82
CA ALA A 302 70.14 69.82 28.60
C ALA A 302 69.85 70.53 29.93
N GLU A 303 69.40 69.84 30.97
CA GLU A 303 69.19 70.36 32.32
C GLU A 303 70.50 70.71 33.00
N LEU A 304 71.54 69.90 32.84
CA LEU A 304 72.89 70.22 33.33
C LEU A 304 73.45 71.48 32.67
N ARG A 305 73.26 71.63 31.35
CA ARG A 305 73.63 72.86 30.60
C ARG A 305 72.73 74.04 30.97
N ALA A 306 71.45 73.80 31.26
CA ALA A 306 70.51 74.81 31.70
C ALA A 306 70.84 75.31 33.11
N ARG A 307 71.24 74.45 34.06
CA ARG A 307 71.73 74.84 35.41
C ARG A 307 72.97 75.74 35.33
N GLU A 308 73.79 75.58 34.30
CA GLU A 308 74.95 76.43 34.01
C GLU A 308 74.55 77.82 33.46
N ILE A 309 73.41 77.91 32.77
CA ILE A 309 72.83 79.15 32.20
C ILE A 309 71.89 79.84 33.21
N GLU A 310 71.17 79.10 34.04
CA GLU A 310 70.21 79.53 35.07
C GLU A 310 70.94 80.27 36.20
N ALA A 311 72.15 79.85 36.59
CA ALA A 311 73.04 80.61 37.46
C ALA A 311 73.46 81.99 36.90
N ARG A 312 73.24 82.25 35.60
CA ARG A 312 73.48 83.54 34.93
C ARG A 312 72.20 84.26 34.49
N ALA A 313 71.03 83.62 34.57
CA ALA A 313 69.75 84.14 34.10
C ALA A 313 68.69 84.34 35.21
N ASP A 314 68.90 83.79 36.42
CA ASP A 314 68.04 83.95 37.60
C ASP A 314 67.84 85.40 38.06
N GLU A 315 68.67 86.33 37.59
CA GLU A 315 68.62 87.70 38.07
C GLU A 315 67.66 88.61 37.27
N ALA A 316 67.40 88.35 35.99
CA ALA A 316 66.90 89.44 35.13
C ALA A 316 65.52 89.23 34.52
N ALA A 317 65.01 88.01 34.42
CA ALA A 317 64.02 87.78 33.39
C ALA A 317 62.92 86.81 33.82
N ILE A 318 61.70 87.35 33.83
CA ILE A 318 60.56 86.61 33.30
C ILE A 318 59.82 85.74 34.34
N ARG A 319 59.67 86.33 35.53
CA ARG A 319 58.40 86.34 36.30
C ARG A 319 57.18 86.88 35.52
N ARG A 320 57.15 86.86 34.19
CA ARG A 320 56.15 87.58 33.37
C ARG A 320 55.50 86.79 32.24
N LEU A 321 55.90 85.53 31.98
CA LEU A 321 55.33 84.75 30.86
C LEU A 321 54.65 83.43 31.26
N GLU A 322 54.66 83.03 32.54
CA GLU A 322 53.98 81.79 32.99
C GLU A 322 52.46 81.94 33.21
N ALA A 323 51.95 83.18 33.26
CA ALA A 323 50.53 83.45 33.52
C ALA A 323 49.63 83.34 32.26
N ALA A 324 50.21 83.35 31.05
CA ALA A 324 49.44 83.41 29.80
C ALA A 324 49.13 82.03 29.19
N THR A 325 49.91 80.99 29.51
CA THR A 325 49.82 79.69 28.82
C THR A 325 48.74 78.76 29.39
N ARG A 326 48.28 78.97 30.64
CA ARG A 326 47.28 78.10 31.29
C ARG A 326 45.83 78.33 30.83
N HIS A 327 45.54 79.42 30.12
CA HIS A 327 44.17 79.77 29.72
C HIS A 327 43.74 79.11 28.39
N GLN A 328 44.67 78.52 27.63
CA GLN A 328 44.37 77.88 26.34
C GLN A 328 44.16 76.36 26.46
N GLU A 329 44.66 75.73 27.53
CA GLU A 329 44.49 74.29 27.80
C GLU A 329 43.10 73.90 28.35
N LEU A 330 42.32 74.87 28.84
CA LEU A 330 40.96 74.66 29.36
C LEU A 330 39.88 74.65 28.27
N GLY A 331 40.14 75.27 27.10
CA GLY A 331 39.19 75.29 25.97
C GLY A 331 39.10 73.95 25.23
N ILE A 332 40.23 73.26 25.07
CA ILE A 332 40.30 71.97 24.36
C ILE A 332 39.63 70.84 25.18
N ARG A 333 39.66 70.92 26.51
CA ARG A 333 39.02 69.92 27.39
C ARG A 333 37.50 70.01 27.47
N GLN A 334 36.90 71.17 27.15
CA GLN A 334 35.44 71.33 27.10
C GLN A 334 34.86 70.77 25.78
N GLU A 335 35.54 70.96 24.66
CA GLU A 335 35.08 70.41 23.36
C GLU A 335 35.21 68.87 23.28
N GLU A 336 36.21 68.26 23.95
CA GLU A 336 36.33 66.80 24.05
C GLU A 336 35.28 66.13 24.95
N ALA A 337 34.69 66.87 25.90
CA ALA A 337 33.64 66.35 26.78
C ALA A 337 32.27 66.30 26.07
N ASP A 338 31.95 67.34 25.30
CA ASP A 338 30.69 67.44 24.53
C ASP A 338 30.60 66.41 23.37
N LEU A 339 31.75 66.02 22.81
CA LEU A 339 31.83 64.96 21.78
C LEU A 339 31.63 63.55 22.36
N ARG A 340 32.12 63.29 23.59
CA ARG A 340 31.93 62.00 24.29
C ARG A 340 30.51 61.81 24.80
N GLU A 341 29.81 62.89 25.15
CA GLU A 341 28.41 62.84 25.58
C GLU A 341 27.46 62.50 24.42
N ARG A 342 27.70 63.07 23.23
CA ARG A 342 26.95 62.76 22.00
C ARG A 342 27.20 61.35 21.46
N GLU A 343 28.42 60.82 21.58
CA GLU A 343 28.74 59.42 21.24
C GLU A 343 28.09 58.41 22.20
N ALA A 344 27.94 58.75 23.48
CA ALA A 344 27.29 57.91 24.48
C ALA A 344 25.76 57.88 24.32
N GLU A 345 25.15 58.96 23.83
CA GLU A 345 23.71 59.05 23.55
C GLU A 345 23.32 58.23 22.32
N LEU A 346 24.09 58.32 21.23
CA LEU A 346 23.92 57.48 20.02
C LEU A 346 24.08 55.97 20.32
N ARG A 347 25.04 55.59 21.18
CA ARG A 347 25.21 54.18 21.60
C ARG A 347 24.06 53.67 22.48
N ARG A 348 23.41 54.54 23.26
CA ARG A 348 22.23 54.17 24.07
C ARG A 348 20.99 53.96 23.20
N GLU A 349 20.83 54.74 22.15
CA GLU A 349 19.74 54.57 21.17
C GLU A 349 19.94 53.31 20.32
N GLU A 350 21.17 52.99 19.89
CA GLU A 350 21.49 51.72 19.20
C GLU A 350 21.24 50.49 20.09
N LEU A 351 21.60 50.56 21.38
CA LEU A 351 21.35 49.47 22.34
C LEU A 351 19.84 49.27 22.61
N GLN A 352 19.03 50.33 22.63
CA GLN A 352 17.57 50.20 22.78
C GLN A 352 16.90 49.53 21.57
N VAL A 353 17.40 49.77 20.35
CA VAL A 353 16.90 49.09 19.14
C VAL A 353 17.29 47.61 19.15
N HIS A 354 18.52 47.29 19.54
CA HIS A 354 18.97 45.90 19.64
C HIS A 354 18.27 45.11 20.78
N ASP A 355 18.02 45.74 21.92
CA ASP A 355 17.26 45.13 23.01
C ASP A 355 15.79 44.85 22.62
N HIS A 356 15.19 45.71 21.78
CA HIS A 356 13.84 45.50 21.26
C HIS A 356 13.78 44.33 20.25
N GLU A 357 14.79 44.18 19.38
CA GLU A 357 14.91 43.03 18.47
C GLU A 357 15.17 41.71 19.22
N ILE A 358 16.02 41.73 20.24
CA ILE A 358 16.30 40.56 21.08
C ILE A 358 15.03 40.14 21.84
N ALA A 359 14.25 41.09 22.36
CA ALA A 359 12.99 40.80 23.03
C ALA A 359 11.93 40.19 22.08
N GLN A 360 11.84 40.67 20.83
CA GLN A 360 10.95 40.09 19.83
C GLN A 360 11.36 38.65 19.46
N ARG A 361 12.65 38.40 19.23
CA ARG A 361 13.15 37.04 18.94
C ARG A 361 13.02 36.09 20.12
N GLN A 362 13.16 36.58 21.35
CA GLN A 362 12.92 35.78 22.56
C GLN A 362 11.44 35.41 22.73
N ALA A 363 10.51 36.30 22.35
CA ALA A 363 9.08 36.00 22.35
C ALA A 363 8.68 34.97 21.27
N GLU A 364 9.27 35.05 20.07
CA GLU A 364 9.06 34.06 19.01
C GLU A 364 9.62 32.67 19.38
N LEU A 365 10.81 32.62 19.99
CA LEU A 365 11.40 31.37 20.49
C LEU A 365 10.60 30.76 21.65
N ALA A 366 9.97 31.58 22.50
CA ALA A 366 9.09 31.10 23.57
C ALA A 366 7.78 30.51 23.01
N ALA A 367 7.20 31.15 21.98
CA ALA A 367 6.02 30.63 21.29
C ALA A 367 6.32 29.30 20.56
N TRP A 368 7.49 29.19 19.92
CA TRP A 368 7.92 27.96 19.25
C TRP A 368 8.20 26.82 20.24
N ARG A 369 8.84 27.12 21.39
CA ARG A 369 9.04 26.12 22.46
C ARG A 369 7.71 25.60 23.01
N ALA A 370 6.71 26.47 23.20
CA ALA A 370 5.39 26.05 23.65
C ALA A 370 4.66 25.13 22.65
N ASP A 371 4.81 25.36 21.34
CA ASP A 371 4.25 24.48 20.31
C ASP A 371 4.95 23.11 20.27
N VAL A 372 6.27 23.09 20.41
CA VAL A 372 7.06 21.84 20.48
C VAL A 372 6.71 21.03 21.74
N ASP A 373 6.58 21.68 22.89
CA ASP A 373 6.20 21.02 24.14
C ASP A 373 4.75 20.48 24.08
N ALA A 374 3.84 21.19 23.42
CA ALA A 374 2.46 20.71 23.20
C ALA A 374 2.42 19.47 22.30
N ARG A 375 3.19 19.44 21.21
CA ARG A 375 3.29 18.28 20.32
C ARG A 375 3.99 17.09 20.97
N LEU A 376 4.98 17.34 21.83
CA LEU A 376 5.65 16.29 22.59
C LEU A 376 4.70 15.64 23.61
N ALA A 377 3.85 16.44 24.27
CA ALA A 377 2.83 15.95 25.19
C ALA A 377 1.73 15.12 24.48
N GLU A 378 1.35 15.51 23.26
CA GLU A 378 0.41 14.74 22.45
C GLU A 378 1.01 13.41 21.99
N TRP A 379 2.28 13.41 21.57
CA TRP A 379 3.00 12.18 21.19
C TRP A 379 3.17 11.21 22.36
N GLN A 380 3.48 11.71 23.56
CA GLN A 380 3.55 10.89 24.78
C GLN A 380 2.18 10.29 25.14
N ARG A 381 1.08 11.03 24.96
CA ARG A 381 -0.28 10.55 25.22
C ARG A 381 -0.66 9.41 24.26
N VAL A 382 -0.37 9.56 22.97
CA VAL A 382 -0.57 8.50 21.96
C VAL A 382 0.34 7.29 22.22
N GLY A 383 1.56 7.51 22.71
CA GLY A 383 2.46 6.44 23.13
C GLY A 383 1.93 5.62 24.31
N HIS A 384 1.34 6.29 25.32
CA HIS A 384 0.71 5.61 26.46
C HIS A 384 -0.57 4.84 26.05
N GLU A 385 -1.38 5.38 25.14
CA GLU A 385 -2.56 4.69 24.60
C GLU A 385 -2.18 3.44 23.79
N ASN A 386 -1.13 3.51 22.97
CA ASN A 386 -0.60 2.36 22.24
C ASN A 386 -0.04 1.29 23.18
N ALA A 387 0.70 1.68 24.23
CA ALA A 387 1.21 0.74 25.22
C ALA A 387 0.07 0.01 25.96
N ALA A 388 -1.01 0.72 26.30
CA ALA A 388 -2.20 0.12 26.92
C ALA A 388 -2.92 -0.85 25.97
N LEU A 389 -3.03 -0.52 24.68
CA LEU A 389 -3.59 -1.41 23.67
C LEU A 389 -2.75 -2.68 23.47
N HIS A 390 -1.42 -2.55 23.45
CA HIS A 390 -0.52 -3.71 23.37
C HIS A 390 -0.61 -4.62 24.59
N GLN A 391 -0.74 -4.06 25.80
CA GLN A 391 -0.96 -4.84 27.01
C GLN A 391 -2.32 -5.59 26.95
N HIS A 392 -3.37 -4.93 26.45
CA HIS A 392 -4.68 -5.57 26.32
C HIS A 392 -4.70 -6.70 25.29
N ILE A 393 -3.97 -6.55 24.17
CA ILE A 393 -3.79 -7.60 23.17
C ILE A 393 -3.01 -8.79 23.76
N ALA A 394 -1.96 -8.53 24.55
CA ALA A 394 -1.18 -9.57 25.22
C ALA A 394 -2.04 -10.34 26.25
N GLU A 395 -2.89 -9.65 27.02
CA GLU A 395 -3.84 -10.28 27.95
C GLU A 395 -4.89 -11.13 27.24
N GLN A 396 -5.43 -10.65 26.11
CA GLN A 396 -6.36 -11.42 25.27
C GLN A 396 -5.70 -12.68 24.69
N GLN A 397 -4.46 -12.57 24.21
CA GLN A 397 -3.69 -13.71 23.69
C GLN A 397 -3.38 -14.74 24.78
N ALA A 398 -3.03 -14.29 26.00
CA ALA A 398 -2.85 -15.18 27.14
C ALA A 398 -4.16 -15.89 27.54
N MET A 399 -5.31 -15.21 27.46
CA MET A 399 -6.62 -15.79 27.71
C MET A 399 -7.02 -16.82 26.63
N ILE A 400 -6.74 -16.55 25.36
CA ILE A 400 -6.94 -17.50 24.26
C ILE A 400 -6.05 -18.73 24.45
N ALA A 401 -4.79 -18.55 24.86
CA ALA A 401 -3.88 -19.66 25.15
C ALA A 401 -4.36 -20.51 26.33
N SER A 402 -4.88 -19.88 27.40
CA SER A 402 -5.44 -20.59 28.55
C SER A 402 -6.72 -21.36 28.20
N LEU A 403 -7.62 -20.77 27.41
CA LEU A 403 -8.85 -21.42 26.93
C LEU A 403 -8.54 -22.60 26.00
N ASN A 404 -7.56 -22.46 25.11
CA ASN A 404 -7.09 -23.56 24.27
C ASN A 404 -6.46 -24.69 25.10
N GLY A 405 -5.68 -24.35 26.12
CA GLY A 405 -5.17 -25.32 27.10
C GLY A 405 -6.28 -26.03 27.87
N TYR A 406 -7.36 -25.32 28.23
CA TYR A 406 -8.53 -25.90 28.90
C TYR A 406 -9.33 -26.83 27.97
N ILE A 407 -9.50 -26.45 26.70
CA ILE A 407 -10.15 -27.27 25.66
C ILE A 407 -9.37 -28.55 25.44
N GLU A 408 -8.04 -28.49 25.41
CA GLU A 408 -7.20 -29.66 25.18
C GLU A 408 -7.11 -30.55 26.42
N ALA A 409 -7.06 -29.98 27.63
CA ALA A 409 -7.19 -30.73 28.88
C ALA A 409 -8.55 -31.43 29.00
N VAL A 410 -9.64 -30.79 28.58
CA VAL A 410 -10.97 -31.43 28.50
C VAL A 410 -10.94 -32.54 27.45
N ARG A 411 -10.26 -32.37 26.31
CA ARG A 411 -10.16 -33.40 25.26
C ARG A 411 -9.39 -34.66 25.66
N VAL A 412 -8.39 -34.51 26.54
CA VAL A 412 -7.60 -35.63 27.06
C VAL A 412 -8.24 -36.28 28.29
N SER A 413 -9.21 -35.63 28.94
CA SER A 413 -9.91 -36.17 30.12
C SER A 413 -10.69 -37.46 29.81
N VAL A 414 -10.67 -38.40 30.76
CA VAL A 414 -11.30 -39.73 30.67
C VAL A 414 -12.81 -39.62 30.38
N SER A 415 -13.48 -38.61 30.94
CA SER A 415 -14.90 -38.34 30.70
C SER A 415 -15.17 -37.93 29.25
N TRP A 416 -14.27 -37.21 28.58
CA TRP A 416 -14.46 -36.75 27.20
C TRP A 416 -14.20 -37.83 26.16
N ARG A 417 -13.30 -38.78 26.45
CA ARG A 417 -13.10 -40.00 25.65
C ARG A 417 -14.29 -40.97 25.81
N LEU A 418 -14.81 -41.15 27.02
CA LEU A 418 -16.00 -41.99 27.29
C LEU A 418 -17.29 -41.47 26.66
N THR A 419 -17.46 -40.15 26.59
CA THR A 419 -18.68 -39.52 26.03
C THR A 419 -18.52 -39.11 24.56
N SER A 420 -17.36 -39.35 23.94
CA SER A 420 -17.11 -39.11 22.50
C SER A 420 -18.08 -39.89 21.59
N PRO A 421 -18.36 -41.20 21.82
CA PRO A 421 -19.33 -41.95 21.02
C PRO A 421 -20.76 -41.40 21.19
N VAL A 422 -21.14 -41.03 22.40
CA VAL A 422 -22.46 -40.43 22.71
C VAL A 422 -22.62 -39.05 22.07
N ARG A 423 -21.54 -38.26 21.97
CA ARG A 423 -21.55 -36.96 21.28
C ARG A 423 -21.49 -37.08 19.75
N ALA A 424 -20.80 -38.08 19.21
CA ALA A 424 -20.86 -38.42 17.80
C ALA A 424 -22.28 -38.88 17.43
N LEU A 425 -22.89 -39.71 18.28
CA LEU A 425 -24.29 -40.12 18.16
C LEU A 425 -25.25 -38.93 18.31
N LYS A 426 -25.01 -37.99 19.23
CA LYS A 426 -25.80 -36.76 19.35
C LYS A 426 -25.66 -35.86 18.12
N ARG A 427 -24.45 -35.73 17.55
CA ARG A 427 -24.22 -34.99 16.30
C ARG A 427 -24.89 -35.68 15.11
N ALA A 428 -24.85 -37.01 15.03
CA ALA A 428 -25.55 -37.80 14.04
C ALA A 428 -27.08 -37.72 14.21
N ILE A 429 -27.61 -37.69 15.43
CA ILE A 429 -29.05 -37.51 15.73
C ILE A 429 -29.50 -36.08 15.41
N VAL A 430 -28.68 -35.07 15.66
CA VAL A 430 -28.97 -33.67 15.29
C VAL A 430 -28.90 -33.48 13.77
N ALA A 431 -27.96 -34.13 13.08
CA ALA A 431 -27.87 -34.19 11.62
C ALA A 431 -29.07 -34.96 11.01
N ALA A 432 -29.46 -36.10 11.60
CA ALA A 432 -30.62 -36.88 11.18
C ALA A 432 -31.95 -36.15 11.44
N ARG A 433 -32.06 -35.40 12.55
CA ARG A 433 -33.22 -34.54 12.84
C ARG A 433 -33.32 -33.37 11.85
N SER A 434 -32.20 -32.80 11.41
CA SER A 434 -32.21 -31.72 10.40
C SER A 434 -32.60 -32.25 9.01
N VAL A 435 -32.20 -33.47 8.65
CA VAL A 435 -32.63 -34.15 7.40
C VAL A 435 -34.11 -34.59 7.44
N THR A 436 -34.59 -35.06 8.60
CA THR A 436 -35.98 -35.55 8.74
C THR A 436 -37.01 -34.42 8.89
N ILE A 437 -36.65 -33.31 9.56
CA ILE A 437 -37.53 -32.13 9.66
C ILE A 437 -37.66 -31.41 8.31
N MET A 438 -36.60 -31.37 7.49
CA MET A 438 -36.68 -30.75 6.16
C MET A 438 -37.49 -31.57 5.14
N THR A 439 -37.46 -32.90 5.23
CA THR A 439 -38.21 -33.77 4.31
C THR A 439 -39.70 -33.87 4.67
N LEU A 440 -40.09 -33.88 5.95
CA LEU A 440 -41.50 -33.81 6.36
C LEU A 440 -42.11 -32.40 6.27
N ALA A 441 -41.32 -31.32 6.44
CA ALA A 441 -41.83 -29.95 6.28
C ALA A 441 -42.19 -29.60 4.83
N ARG A 442 -41.70 -30.37 3.84
CA ARG A 442 -41.96 -30.17 2.41
C ARG A 442 -43.33 -30.71 1.96
N LYS A 443 -43.93 -31.66 2.68
CA LYS A 443 -45.23 -32.29 2.34
C LYS A 443 -46.45 -31.83 3.16
N ALA A 444 -46.27 -31.07 4.25
CA ALA A 444 -47.36 -30.68 5.16
C ALA A 444 -47.73 -29.18 5.19
N ARG A 445 -47.15 -28.32 4.34
CA ARG A 445 -47.35 -26.86 4.39
C ARG A 445 -48.76 -26.35 3.98
N PRO A 446 -49.52 -26.95 3.04
CA PRO A 446 -50.86 -26.43 2.70
C PRO A 446 -51.99 -26.70 3.73
N PRO A 447 -52.08 -27.88 4.40
CA PRO A 447 -53.16 -28.16 5.35
C PRO A 447 -52.93 -27.54 6.73
N ALA A 448 -51.69 -27.52 7.25
CA ALA A 448 -51.39 -26.99 8.59
C ALA A 448 -51.62 -25.47 8.68
N VAL A 449 -51.29 -24.71 7.63
CA VAL A 449 -51.54 -23.26 7.57
C VAL A 449 -53.04 -22.95 7.46
N ARG A 450 -53.82 -23.80 6.80
CA ARG A 450 -55.29 -23.69 6.73
C ARG A 450 -55.95 -23.98 8.08
N ALA A 451 -55.49 -25.02 8.79
CA ALA A 451 -55.95 -25.34 10.14
C ALA A 451 -55.60 -24.24 11.14
N ALA A 452 -54.37 -23.72 11.10
CA ALA A 452 -53.93 -22.61 11.94
C ALA A 452 -54.72 -21.32 11.69
N ARG A 453 -55.06 -21.00 10.44
CA ARG A 453 -55.94 -19.86 10.10
C ARG A 453 -57.36 -20.04 10.63
N LYS A 454 -57.91 -21.27 10.56
CA LYS A 454 -59.26 -21.56 11.06
C LYS A 454 -59.33 -21.45 12.58
N ALA A 455 -58.32 -21.95 13.28
CA ALA A 455 -58.17 -21.82 14.73
C ALA A 455 -57.93 -20.35 15.15
N ALA A 456 -57.10 -19.60 14.42
CA ALA A 456 -56.84 -18.19 14.71
C ALA A 456 -58.09 -17.30 14.53
N ARG A 457 -58.91 -17.55 13.49
CA ARG A 457 -60.19 -16.85 13.32
C ARG A 457 -61.22 -17.25 14.39
N TRP A 458 -61.33 -18.53 14.69
CA TRP A 458 -62.20 -19.03 15.76
C TRP A 458 -61.87 -18.42 17.13
N ALA A 459 -60.58 -18.28 17.45
CA ALA A 459 -60.12 -17.61 18.65
C ALA A 459 -60.37 -16.09 18.62
N ALA A 460 -60.22 -15.46 17.44
CA ALA A 460 -60.48 -14.05 17.21
C ALA A 460 -61.97 -13.68 17.16
N ASP A 461 -62.91 -14.62 17.29
CA ASP A 461 -64.34 -14.34 17.37
C ASP A 461 -64.92 -14.53 18.78
N ARG A 462 -64.09 -14.94 19.77
CA ARG A 462 -64.52 -15.13 21.17
C ARG A 462 -64.03 -14.02 22.10
N PRO A 463 -64.92 -13.28 22.78
CA PRO A 463 -64.55 -12.11 23.61
C PRO A 463 -63.60 -12.42 24.78
N LEU A 464 -63.75 -13.59 25.39
CA LEU A 464 -62.93 -14.00 26.55
C LEU A 464 -61.48 -14.32 26.17
N ILE A 465 -61.26 -14.90 24.98
CA ILE A 465 -59.92 -15.22 24.47
C ILE A 465 -59.19 -13.93 24.06
N LYS A 466 -59.90 -12.96 23.47
CA LYS A 466 -59.36 -11.63 23.17
C LYS A 466 -58.85 -10.91 24.42
N LYS A 467 -59.64 -10.91 25.50
CA LYS A 467 -59.26 -10.25 26.77
C LYS A 467 -58.02 -10.90 27.41
N ALA A 468 -57.85 -12.21 27.29
CA ALA A 468 -56.67 -12.92 27.80
C ALA A 468 -55.42 -12.76 26.92
N ALA A 469 -55.59 -12.67 25.59
CA ALA A 469 -54.48 -12.58 24.64
C ALA A 469 -53.90 -11.16 24.50
N LEU A 470 -54.72 -10.12 24.73
CA LEU A 470 -54.32 -8.73 24.51
C LEU A 470 -53.12 -8.27 25.36
N PRO A 471 -53.02 -8.60 26.67
CA PRO A 471 -51.85 -8.23 27.49
C PRO A 471 -50.56 -8.91 27.02
N ILE A 472 -50.66 -10.12 26.46
CA ILE A 472 -49.51 -10.91 25.97
C ILE A 472 -49.02 -10.36 24.63
N LEU A 473 -49.94 -9.98 23.74
CA LEU A 473 -49.60 -9.41 22.43
C LEU A 473 -48.98 -8.01 22.57
N LEU A 474 -49.48 -7.18 23.50
CA LEU A 474 -48.90 -5.86 23.79
C LEU A 474 -47.49 -5.95 24.42
N ARG A 475 -47.19 -7.03 25.15
CA ARG A 475 -45.83 -7.28 25.71
C ARG A 475 -44.83 -7.82 24.69
N HIS A 476 -45.29 -8.37 23.57
CA HIS A 476 -44.43 -9.04 22.59
C HIS A 476 -44.82 -8.68 21.14
N PRO A 477 -44.31 -7.56 20.60
CA PRO A 477 -44.68 -7.03 19.27
C PRO A 477 -44.42 -7.99 18.09
N TRP A 478 -43.52 -8.97 18.26
CA TRP A 478 -43.26 -9.99 17.25
C TRP A 478 -44.40 -11.01 17.12
N LEU A 479 -45.09 -11.34 18.23
CA LEU A 479 -46.27 -12.22 18.23
C LEU A 479 -47.46 -11.52 17.58
N GLU A 480 -47.61 -10.22 17.82
CA GLU A 480 -48.63 -9.39 17.19
C GLU A 480 -48.47 -9.37 15.66
N ARG A 481 -47.24 -9.14 15.15
CA ARG A 481 -46.95 -9.22 13.70
C ARG A 481 -47.29 -10.59 13.11
N LYS A 482 -46.96 -11.69 13.81
CA LYS A 482 -47.28 -13.04 13.33
C LYS A 482 -48.79 -13.31 13.32
N ALA A 483 -49.52 -12.89 14.35
CA ALA A 483 -50.98 -13.02 14.40
C ALA A 483 -51.66 -12.19 13.28
N ARG A 484 -51.16 -10.97 13.04
CA ARG A 484 -51.66 -10.08 11.98
C ARG A 484 -51.37 -10.64 10.58
N ALA A 485 -50.18 -11.18 10.34
CA ALA A 485 -49.81 -11.83 9.09
C ALA A 485 -50.61 -13.13 8.82
N LEU A 486 -50.97 -13.87 9.86
CA LEU A 486 -51.83 -15.06 9.74
C LEU A 486 -53.27 -14.71 9.35
N LEU A 487 -53.79 -13.58 9.87
CA LEU A 487 -55.17 -13.12 9.67
C LEU A 487 -55.36 -12.21 8.45
N ALA A 488 -54.29 -11.60 7.92
CA ALA A 488 -54.34 -10.77 6.72
C ALA A 488 -54.79 -11.57 5.48
N ARG A 489 -55.69 -10.98 4.69
CA ARG A 489 -56.05 -11.49 3.35
C ARG A 489 -54.89 -11.20 2.37
N PRO A 490 -54.55 -12.13 1.46
CA PRO A 490 -53.55 -11.84 0.44
C PRO A 490 -54.11 -10.80 -0.54
N VAL A 491 -53.42 -9.68 -0.69
CA VAL A 491 -53.62 -8.73 -1.78
C VAL A 491 -52.68 -9.14 -2.90
N PHE A 492 -53.23 -9.53 -4.05
CA PHE A 492 -52.45 -9.63 -5.28
C PHE A 492 -52.23 -8.21 -5.79
N ALA A 493 -50.97 -7.76 -5.86
CA ALA A 493 -50.60 -6.52 -6.53
C ALA A 493 -50.17 -6.84 -7.97
N PRO A 494 -50.63 -6.08 -8.99
CA PRO A 494 -50.20 -6.26 -10.37
C PRO A 494 -48.82 -5.62 -10.62
N GLU A 495 -48.15 -6.18 -11.62
CA GLU A 495 -46.89 -5.80 -12.25
C GLU A 495 -46.74 -4.27 -12.42
N ALA A 496 -45.67 -3.69 -11.84
CA ALA A 496 -45.30 -2.30 -12.05
C ALA A 496 -44.10 -2.23 -13.00
N ALA A 497 -44.28 -1.47 -14.07
CA ALA A 497 -43.38 -1.26 -15.19
C ALA A 497 -42.04 -0.61 -14.81
N ALA A 498 -41.02 -0.88 -15.63
CA ALA A 498 -39.65 -0.37 -15.55
C ALA A 498 -39.57 1.17 -15.57
N PRO A 499 -38.61 1.79 -14.84
CA PRO A 499 -38.39 3.22 -14.93
C PRO A 499 -37.53 3.56 -16.17
N GLN A 500 -38.01 4.55 -16.93
CA GLN A 500 -37.31 5.19 -18.03
C GLN A 500 -36.12 6.02 -17.53
N VAL A 501 -35.01 5.91 -18.26
CA VAL A 501 -33.78 6.70 -18.09
C VAL A 501 -34.04 8.16 -18.52
N GLN A 502 -33.84 9.12 -17.62
CA GLN A 502 -33.59 10.51 -17.97
C GLN A 502 -32.10 10.81 -17.78
N ALA A 503 -31.50 11.31 -18.85
CA ALA A 503 -30.11 11.73 -18.92
C ALA A 503 -29.82 12.90 -17.97
N VAL A 504 -28.73 12.81 -17.22
CA VAL A 504 -28.09 13.94 -16.53
C VAL A 504 -26.63 13.98 -16.96
N GLY A 505 -26.19 15.21 -17.25
CA GLY A 505 -25.01 15.57 -18.01
C GLY A 505 -23.66 15.21 -17.38
N ALA A 506 -22.68 15.30 -18.27
CA ALA A 506 -21.24 15.18 -18.12
C ALA A 506 -20.67 15.66 -16.77
N VAL A 507 -19.83 14.82 -16.17
CA VAL A 507 -18.87 15.22 -15.14
C VAL A 507 -17.51 15.33 -15.82
N GLU A 508 -17.00 16.56 -15.87
CA GLU A 508 -15.65 16.92 -16.30
C GLU A 508 -14.58 16.27 -15.43
N ALA A 509 -13.50 15.85 -16.08
CA ALA A 509 -12.33 15.23 -15.49
C ALA A 509 -11.53 16.21 -14.62
N LEU A 510 -11.14 15.77 -13.42
CA LEU A 510 -10.13 16.42 -12.59
C LEU A 510 -8.72 15.95 -13.04
N PRO A 511 -7.74 16.84 -13.25
CA PRO A 511 -6.38 16.43 -13.56
C PRO A 511 -5.55 16.14 -12.29
N ALA A 512 -4.62 15.20 -12.44
CA ALA A 512 -3.65 14.73 -11.45
C ALA A 512 -2.57 15.80 -11.11
N PRO A 513 -1.84 15.68 -9.98
CA PRO A 513 -0.94 16.70 -9.49
C PRO A 513 0.43 16.66 -10.20
N ALA A 514 0.92 17.82 -10.60
CA ALA A 514 2.27 18.00 -11.13
C ALA A 514 3.26 18.38 -10.03
N VAL A 515 4.40 17.70 -10.06
CA VAL A 515 5.61 17.89 -9.27
C VAL A 515 6.25 19.25 -9.59
N ALA A 516 6.65 20.02 -8.57
CA ALA A 516 7.47 21.22 -8.75
C ALA A 516 8.74 21.14 -7.89
N HIS A 517 9.87 20.99 -8.57
CA HIS A 517 11.21 21.21 -8.06
C HIS A 517 11.48 22.71 -7.87
N GLY A 518 12.31 23.03 -6.88
CA GLY A 518 12.71 24.38 -6.53
C GLY A 518 13.68 25.05 -7.50
N GLY A 519 13.77 26.38 -7.38
CA GLY A 519 14.76 27.22 -8.05
C GLY A 519 14.53 28.71 -7.75
N ILE A 520 15.40 29.30 -6.93
CA ILE A 520 15.60 30.74 -6.75
C ILE A 520 16.58 31.21 -7.85
N PRO A 521 16.41 32.37 -8.53
CA PRO A 521 17.22 33.55 -8.14
C PRO A 521 16.59 34.93 -8.44
N GLY A 522 17.11 35.94 -7.73
CA GLY A 522 17.46 37.23 -8.37
C GLY A 522 16.70 38.48 -7.92
N ALA A 523 17.41 39.36 -7.22
CA ALA A 523 17.01 40.68 -6.79
C ALA A 523 16.96 41.71 -7.95
N GLY A 524 16.16 42.77 -7.78
CA GLY A 524 16.16 43.97 -8.63
C GLY A 524 15.34 45.11 -7.99
N PHE A 525 15.94 46.29 -7.92
CA PHE A 525 15.62 47.46 -7.07
C PHE A 525 14.81 48.56 -7.81
N LEU A 526 14.27 49.51 -7.02
CA LEU A 526 13.74 50.87 -7.34
C LEU A 526 12.31 50.90 -7.95
N ASP A 527 11.33 51.70 -7.51
CA ASP A 527 11.35 53.12 -7.11
C ASP A 527 10.02 53.55 -6.43
N ALA A 528 9.99 54.75 -5.84
CA ALA A 528 8.97 55.22 -4.90
C ALA A 528 7.94 56.24 -5.45
N GLN A 529 6.68 56.09 -4.98
CA GLN A 529 5.61 57.10 -4.69
C GLN A 529 4.87 57.85 -5.83
N PRO A 530 3.67 58.48 -5.59
CA PRO A 530 2.75 58.44 -4.43
C PRO A 530 1.23 58.26 -4.76
N LEU A 531 0.46 58.02 -3.68
CA LEU A 531 -1.00 58.20 -3.40
C LEU A 531 -1.93 58.82 -4.47
N ILE A 532 -3.12 58.21 -4.69
CA ILE A 532 -4.45 58.86 -4.74
C ILE A 532 -5.62 57.81 -4.72
N SER A 533 -6.60 58.09 -3.85
CA SER A 533 -8.01 57.66 -3.75
C SER A 533 -8.47 56.26 -4.20
N ARG A 534 -8.78 55.40 -3.22
CA ARG A 534 -9.66 54.22 -3.38
C ARG A 534 -11.13 54.67 -3.48
N GLN A 535 -11.81 54.33 -4.58
CA GLN A 535 -13.28 54.19 -4.58
C GLN A 535 -13.64 52.76 -4.17
N MET A 536 -14.39 52.63 -3.07
CA MET A 536 -14.92 51.34 -2.61
C MET A 536 -15.93 50.78 -3.61
N SER A 537 -15.78 49.49 -3.91
CA SER A 537 -16.66 48.75 -4.81
C SER A 537 -18.04 48.53 -4.18
N ALA A 538 -19.09 48.42 -4.99
CA ALA A 538 -20.46 48.16 -4.54
C ALA A 538 -20.59 46.84 -3.74
N THR A 539 -19.63 45.92 -3.90
CA THR A 539 -19.48 44.67 -3.16
C THR A 539 -19.10 44.89 -1.70
N GLU A 540 -18.29 45.90 -1.37
CA GLU A 540 -17.85 46.17 0.01
C GLU A 540 -18.95 46.83 0.86
N ARG A 541 -19.84 47.61 0.23
CA ARG A 541 -21.03 48.19 0.91
C ARG A 541 -22.08 47.14 1.29
N ASN A 542 -22.19 46.04 0.55
CA ASN A 542 -23.13 44.96 0.86
C ASN A 542 -22.63 44.06 2.00
N PHE A 543 -21.32 43.93 2.18
CA PHE A 543 -20.75 43.11 3.25
C PHE A 543 -20.91 43.77 4.63
N GLU A 544 -20.71 45.09 4.72
CA GLU A 544 -20.87 45.85 5.97
C GLU A 544 -22.34 45.93 6.44
N ALA A 545 -23.30 46.01 5.51
CA ALA A 545 -24.74 45.97 5.80
C ALA A 545 -25.21 44.60 6.31
N THR A 546 -24.54 43.53 5.88
CA THR A 546 -24.84 42.14 6.28
C THR A 546 -24.26 41.85 7.67
N LEU A 547 -23.06 42.37 7.98
CA LEU A 547 -22.43 42.23 9.30
C LEU A 547 -23.18 42.98 10.41
N ARG A 548 -23.72 44.17 10.13
CA ARG A 548 -24.53 44.94 11.10
C ARG A 548 -25.90 44.31 11.39
N ARG A 549 -26.45 43.50 10.48
CA ARG A 549 -27.70 42.73 10.73
C ARG A 549 -27.46 41.44 11.51
N ALA A 550 -26.27 40.85 11.39
CA ALA A 550 -25.90 39.66 12.15
C ALA A 550 -25.60 39.97 13.64
N LEU A 551 -24.94 41.09 13.92
CA LEU A 551 -24.57 41.49 15.29
C LEU A 551 -25.72 42.07 16.15
N ALA A 552 -26.90 42.31 15.57
CA ALA A 552 -28.10 42.74 16.31
C ALA A 552 -29.02 41.58 16.77
N ARG A 553 -28.65 40.32 16.51
CA ARG A 553 -29.45 39.13 16.88
C ARG A 553 -28.80 38.21 17.93
N THR A 554 -27.69 38.63 18.52
CA THR A 554 -27.10 37.98 19.70
C THR A 554 -26.87 39.03 20.77
N ARG A 555 -27.96 39.38 21.44
CA ARG A 555 -27.99 39.86 22.83
C ARG A 555 -29.04 39.08 23.57
#